data_AF-A0A9D7NTQ2-F1
#
_entry.id   AF-A0A9D7NTQ2-F1
#
_cell.length_a   1.000
_cell.length_b   1.000
_cell.length_c   1.000
_cell.angle_alpha   90.00
_cell.angle_beta   90.00
_cell.angle_gamma   90.00
#
_symmetry.space_group_name_H-M   'P 1'
#
loop_
_entity.id
_entity.type
_entity.pdbx_description
1 polymer ?
#
loop_
_entity_poly.entity_id
_entity_poly.type
_entity_poly.pdbx_seq_one_letter_code
_entity_poly.pdbx_strand_id
1 'polypeptide(L)'
;MENSINVKKNEVKDILAATFPEYSGRKIRVVFTDKVQMYDLNWSGGTRNIFAAVTTDGKSARPNVPAPDNPFEGQTVNVPTNAVIVKHSFFCGTDCGVTIYAHTEQAPKWLPA
;
A
#
# COMPACT_ATOMS: atom_id res chain seq x y z
N MET A 1 -3.82 -14.99 -10.74
CA MET A 1 -4.91 -14.01 -10.96
C MET A 1 -4.89 -13.06 -9.78
N GLU A 2 -4.46 -11.82 -9.99
CA GLU A 2 -4.55 -10.81 -8.92
C GLU A 2 -6.00 -10.33 -8.84
N ASN A 3 -6.70 -10.73 -7.78
CA ASN A 3 -8.01 -10.18 -7.51
C ASN A 3 -7.82 -8.76 -6.98
N SER A 4 -8.48 -7.79 -7.60
CA SER A 4 -8.36 -6.40 -7.19
C SER A 4 -9.65 -5.65 -7.39
N ILE A 5 -9.90 -4.66 -6.54
CA ILE A 5 -11.07 -3.79 -6.61
C ILE A 5 -10.68 -2.34 -6.44
N ASN A 6 -11.38 -1.46 -7.14
CA ASN A 6 -11.31 -0.03 -6.87
C ASN A 6 -12.29 0.30 -5.74
N VAL A 7 -11.85 1.10 -4.78
CA VAL A 7 -12.64 1.46 -3.59
C VAL A 7 -12.74 2.96 -3.45
N LYS A 8 -13.79 3.43 -2.80
CA LYS A 8 -13.98 4.84 -2.48
C LYS A 8 -13.22 5.19 -1.20
N LYS A 9 -12.78 6.44 -1.10
CA LYS A 9 -12.06 6.95 0.09
C LYS A 9 -12.80 6.69 1.40
N ASN A 10 -14.14 6.76 1.41
CA ASN A 10 -14.95 6.53 2.60
C ASN A 10 -14.89 5.09 3.12
N GLU A 11 -14.65 4.11 2.24
CA GLU A 11 -14.59 2.69 2.60
C GLU A 11 -13.27 2.32 3.30
N VAL A 12 -12.22 3.12 3.07
CA VAL A 12 -10.86 2.87 3.56
C VAL A 12 -10.28 4.06 4.33
N LYS A 13 -11.17 4.93 4.85
CA LYS A 13 -10.77 6.18 5.51
C LYS A 13 -9.84 5.95 6.70
N ASP A 14 -10.07 4.90 7.47
CA ASP A 14 -9.32 4.61 8.70
C ASP A 14 -7.92 4.10 8.37
N ILE A 15 -7.80 3.30 7.29
CA ILE A 15 -6.51 2.85 6.75
C ILE A 15 -5.70 4.06 6.28
N LEU A 16 -6.31 4.94 5.48
CA LEU A 16 -5.64 6.13 4.95
C LEU A 16 -5.21 7.08 6.07
N ALA A 17 -6.06 7.31 7.07
CA ALA A 17 -5.72 8.14 8.22
C ALA A 17 -4.53 7.58 9.01
N ALA A 18 -4.42 6.25 9.12
CA ALA A 18 -3.33 5.60 9.84
C ALA A 18 -2.00 5.57 9.06
N THR A 19 -2.03 5.57 7.71
CA THR A 19 -0.82 5.41 6.89
C THR A 19 -0.37 6.67 6.16
N PHE A 20 -1.32 7.35 5.49
CA PHE A 20 -1.08 8.50 4.63
C PHE A 20 -2.17 9.56 4.86
N PRO A 21 -2.22 10.19 6.06
CA PRO A 21 -3.24 11.20 6.38
C PRO A 21 -3.21 12.40 5.43
N GLU A 22 -2.07 12.66 4.79
CA GLU A 22 -1.86 13.69 3.78
C GLU A 22 -2.53 13.37 2.42
N TYR A 23 -2.94 12.13 2.18
CA TYR A 23 -3.47 11.70 0.88
C TYR A 23 -4.85 12.32 0.58
N SER A 24 -4.87 13.16 -0.46
CA SER A 24 -6.08 13.86 -0.93
C SER A 24 -6.63 13.33 -2.26
N GLY A 25 -5.95 12.35 -2.87
CA GLY A 25 -6.34 11.78 -4.16
C GLY A 25 -7.61 10.91 -4.11
N ARG A 26 -8.04 10.48 -5.30
CA ARG A 26 -9.27 9.67 -5.51
C ARG A 26 -9.00 8.25 -5.98
N LYS A 27 -7.76 7.94 -6.36
CA LYS A 27 -7.38 6.67 -6.98
C LYS A 27 -6.94 5.70 -5.88
N ILE A 28 -7.84 4.81 -5.48
CA ILE A 28 -7.56 3.80 -4.45
C ILE A 28 -7.96 2.43 -4.98
N ARG A 29 -7.03 1.48 -4.90
CA ARG A 29 -7.22 0.09 -5.31
C ARG A 29 -6.81 -0.85 -4.20
N VAL A 30 -7.60 -1.87 -3.94
CA VAL A 30 -7.22 -3.01 -3.09
C VAL A 30 -6.76 -4.15 -3.99
N VAL A 31 -5.62 -4.75 -3.68
CA VAL A 31 -5.05 -5.92 -4.37
C VAL A 31 -4.90 -7.04 -3.36
N PHE A 32 -5.47 -8.21 -3.67
CA PHE A 32 -5.36 -9.38 -2.82
C PHE A 32 -4.14 -10.21 -3.26
N THR A 33 -3.15 -10.30 -2.39
CA THR A 33 -1.89 -11.02 -2.65
C THR A 33 -1.27 -11.47 -1.33
N ASP A 34 -0.54 -12.59 -1.35
CA ASP A 34 0.19 -13.10 -0.19
C ASP A 34 1.58 -12.48 -0.08
N LYS A 35 2.07 -11.84 -1.15
CA LYS A 35 3.41 -11.26 -1.24
C LYS A 35 3.41 -9.92 -1.96
N VAL A 36 4.24 -9.01 -1.48
CA VAL A 36 4.49 -7.70 -2.09
C VAL A 36 5.99 -7.50 -2.24
N GLN A 37 6.43 -7.17 -3.44
CA GLN A 37 7.79 -6.67 -3.64
C GLN A 37 7.81 -5.17 -3.34
N MET A 38 8.80 -4.74 -2.55
CA MET A 38 9.10 -3.33 -2.33
C MET A 38 10.07 -2.86 -3.42
N TYR A 39 9.74 -1.77 -4.10
CA TYR A 39 10.50 -1.27 -5.24
C TYR A 39 10.26 0.24 -5.45
N ASP A 40 11.20 0.89 -6.13
CA ASP A 40 11.24 2.35 -6.33
C ASP A 40 11.06 3.11 -5.00
N LEU A 41 11.64 2.62 -3.90
CA LEU A 41 11.56 3.29 -2.60
C LEU A 41 12.30 4.64 -2.62
N ASN A 42 13.26 4.75 -3.55
CA ASN A 42 13.91 5.98 -3.96
C ASN A 42 13.40 6.40 -5.35
N TRP A 43 13.59 7.67 -5.72
CA TRP A 43 13.28 8.12 -7.08
C TRP A 43 14.10 7.35 -8.12
N SER A 44 13.43 6.62 -9.00
CA SER A 44 14.02 5.80 -10.05
C SER A 44 13.13 5.82 -11.29
N GLY A 45 13.69 6.15 -12.46
CA GLY A 45 12.93 6.21 -13.71
C GLY A 45 11.73 7.17 -13.69
N GLY A 46 11.76 8.16 -12.81
CA GLY A 46 10.64 9.09 -12.56
C GLY A 46 9.58 8.56 -11.60
N THR A 47 9.68 7.34 -11.09
CA THR A 47 8.74 6.77 -10.11
C THR A 47 9.32 6.82 -8.71
N ARG A 48 8.45 6.99 -7.72
CA ARG A 48 8.76 6.74 -6.31
C ARG A 48 7.55 6.14 -5.61
N ASN A 49 7.77 5.08 -4.83
CA ASN A 49 6.78 4.46 -4.00
C ASN A 49 7.12 4.65 -2.52
N ILE A 50 6.09 4.85 -1.72
CA ILE A 50 6.20 4.86 -0.28
C ILE A 50 5.31 3.77 0.26
N PHE A 51 5.85 2.92 1.12
CA PHE A 51 5.13 1.84 1.75
C PHE A 51 4.87 2.13 3.22
N ALA A 52 3.71 1.72 3.70
CA ALA A 52 3.34 1.68 5.10
C ALA A 52 2.60 0.36 5.37
N ALA A 53 2.48 -0.03 6.63
CA ALA A 53 1.65 -1.15 7.06
C ALA A 53 0.69 -0.67 8.14
N VAL A 54 -0.51 -1.26 8.19
CA VAL A 54 -1.45 -1.07 9.29
C VAL A 54 -2.05 -2.41 9.69
N THR A 55 -2.00 -2.69 10.99
CA THR A 55 -2.57 -3.89 11.61
C THR A 55 -4.06 -3.72 11.88
N THR A 56 -4.79 -4.81 12.08
CA THR A 56 -6.21 -4.78 12.48
C THR A 56 -6.46 -4.03 13.79
N ASP A 57 -5.44 -3.96 14.65
CA ASP A 57 -5.48 -3.24 15.93
C ASP A 57 -5.24 -1.73 15.76
N GLY A 58 -5.12 -1.24 14.52
CA GLY A 58 -4.90 0.16 14.18
C GLY A 58 -3.47 0.65 14.32
N LYS A 59 -2.51 -0.21 14.72
CA LYS A 59 -1.09 0.17 14.76
C LYS A 59 -0.56 0.25 13.33
N SER A 60 0.01 1.39 12.97
CA SER A 60 0.68 1.59 11.69
C SER A 60 2.19 1.74 11.84
N ALA A 61 2.91 1.34 10.80
CA ALA A 61 4.35 1.49 10.69
C ALA A 61 4.71 1.96 9.28
N ARG A 62 5.60 2.95 9.18
CA ARG A 62 6.14 3.44 7.91
C ARG A 62 7.66 3.45 8.04
N PRO A 63 8.39 2.66 7.25
CA PRO A 63 9.84 2.70 7.26
C PRO A 63 10.32 4.11 6.92
N ASN A 64 11.04 4.74 7.85
CA ASN A 64 11.67 6.04 7.62
C ASN A 64 13.16 5.83 7.36
N VAL A 65 13.47 5.29 6.18
CA VAL A 65 14.85 5.05 5.75
C VAL A 65 15.30 6.17 4.82
N PRO A 66 16.45 6.82 5.08
CA PRO A 66 16.97 7.86 4.21
C PRO A 66 17.43 7.28 2.86
N ALA A 67 17.21 8.04 1.78
CA ALA A 67 17.79 7.75 0.48
C ALA A 67 19.33 7.98 0.49
N PRO A 68 20.11 7.31 -0.38
CA PRO A 68 19.68 6.29 -1.35
C PRO A 68 19.70 4.85 -0.81
N ASP A 69 20.22 4.64 0.40
CA ASP A 69 20.43 3.29 0.94
C ASP A 69 19.17 2.78 1.65
N ASN A 70 18.23 2.26 0.86
CA ASN A 70 17.03 1.61 1.39
C ASN A 70 17.20 0.09 1.36
N PRO A 71 17.43 -0.58 2.51
CA PRO A 71 17.71 -2.01 2.55
C PRO A 71 16.49 -2.85 2.14
N PHE A 72 15.30 -2.25 2.13
CA PHE A 72 14.07 -2.92 1.72
C PHE A 72 13.87 -2.93 0.20
N GLU A 73 14.66 -2.18 -0.58
CA GLU A 73 14.56 -2.14 -2.04
C GLU A 73 14.76 -3.55 -2.63
N GLY A 74 13.85 -3.97 -3.50
CA GLY A 74 13.84 -5.28 -4.14
C GLY A 74 13.37 -6.43 -3.23
N GLN A 75 13.21 -6.22 -1.92
CA GLN A 75 12.76 -7.28 -1.01
C GLN A 75 11.30 -7.65 -1.26
N THR A 76 11.02 -8.95 -1.15
CA THR A 76 9.65 -9.47 -1.15
C THR A 76 9.23 -9.74 0.29
N VAL A 77 8.15 -9.08 0.72
CA VAL A 77 7.56 -9.27 2.04
C VAL A 77 6.26 -10.04 1.93
N ASN A 78 5.99 -10.90 2.91
CA ASN A 78 4.70 -11.56 3.02
C ASN A 78 3.66 -10.56 3.56
N VAL A 79 2.47 -10.57 2.96
CA VAL A 79 1.33 -9.80 3.48
C VAL A 79 0.74 -10.61 4.64
N PRO A 80 0.74 -10.11 5.87
CA PRO A 80 0.19 -10.86 6.99
C PRO A 80 -1.34 -10.84 6.96
N THR A 81 -1.99 -11.86 7.54
CA THR A 81 -3.46 -11.95 7.60
C THR A 81 -4.10 -10.91 8.54
N ASN A 82 -3.33 -10.39 9.50
CA ASN A 82 -3.74 -9.40 10.49
C ASN A 82 -3.26 -7.97 10.17
N ALA A 83 -2.74 -7.72 8.97
CA ALA A 83 -2.37 -6.38 8.54
C ALA A 83 -2.59 -6.19 7.04
N VAL A 84 -2.55 -4.94 6.60
CA VAL A 84 -2.47 -4.58 5.19
C VAL A 84 -1.23 -3.76 4.94
N ILE A 85 -0.67 -3.89 3.73
CA ILE A 85 0.44 -3.06 3.27
C ILE A 85 -0.13 -2.00 2.33
N VAL A 86 0.20 -0.74 2.54
CA VAL A 86 -0.31 0.38 1.76
C VAL A 86 0.85 1.01 1.00
N LYS A 87 0.70 1.13 -0.32
CA LYS A 87 1.66 1.78 -1.21
C LYS A 87 1.07 3.07 -1.75
N HIS A 88 1.78 4.18 -1.58
CA HIS A 88 1.50 5.45 -2.22
C HIS A 88 2.53 5.69 -3.33
N SER A 89 2.05 5.84 -4.56
CA SER A 89 2.91 5.96 -5.74
C SER A 89 2.92 7.39 -6.29
N PHE A 90 4.09 7.84 -6.69
CA PHE A 90 4.32 9.10 -7.37
C PHE A 90 5.04 8.87 -8.69
N PHE A 91 4.71 9.68 -9.70
CA PHE A 91 5.39 9.71 -10.99
C PHE A 91 5.73 11.15 -11.36
N CYS A 92 7.01 11.45 -11.55
CA CYS A 92 7.57 12.78 -11.83
C CYS A 92 7.01 13.86 -10.86
N GLY A 93 6.95 13.54 -9.57
CA GLY A 93 6.40 14.42 -8.53
C GLY A 93 4.86 14.48 -8.46
N THR A 94 4.15 13.82 -9.37
CA THR A 94 2.68 13.77 -9.38
C THR A 94 2.16 12.57 -8.60
N ASP A 95 1.18 12.80 -7.72
CA ASP A 95 0.47 11.75 -6.98
C ASP A 95 -0.32 10.84 -7.95
N CYS A 96 -0.01 9.54 -7.94
CA CYS A 96 -0.64 8.54 -8.80
C CYS A 96 -1.70 7.69 -8.09
N GLY A 97 -1.82 7.82 -6.77
CA GLY A 97 -2.81 7.10 -5.97
C GLY A 97 -2.22 6.07 -5.01
N VAL A 98 -3.15 5.40 -4.31
CA VAL A 98 -2.85 4.46 -3.23
C VAL A 98 -3.28 3.05 -3.62
N THR A 99 -2.41 2.07 -3.40
CA THR A 99 -2.70 0.64 -3.51
C THR A 99 -2.63 0.01 -2.13
N ILE A 100 -3.69 -0.69 -1.72
CA ILE A 100 -3.76 -1.44 -0.47
C ILE A 100 -3.61 -2.92 -0.81
N TYR A 101 -2.57 -3.56 -0.29
CA TYR A 101 -2.34 -4.98 -0.41
C TYR A 101 -2.91 -5.69 0.83
N ALA A 102 -3.86 -6.59 0.61
CA ALA A 102 -4.47 -7.41 1.64
C ALA A 102 -4.21 -8.89 1.35
N HIS A 103 -4.16 -9.71 2.40
CA HIS A 103 -3.98 -11.16 2.23
C HIS A 103 -5.14 -11.77 1.45
N THR A 104 -4.88 -12.82 0.66
CA THR A 104 -5.88 -13.43 -0.24
C THR A 104 -7.09 -13.99 0.50
N GLU A 105 -6.91 -14.46 1.73
CA GLU A 105 -8.00 -14.93 2.60
C GLU A 105 -9.03 -13.84 2.96
N GLN A 106 -8.66 -12.56 2.88
CA GLN A 106 -9.58 -11.45 3.11
C GLN A 106 -10.43 -11.13 1.86
N ALA A 107 -10.09 -11.68 0.69
CA ALA A 107 -10.77 -11.38 -0.57
C ALA A 107 -12.26 -11.73 -0.58
N PRO A 108 -12.72 -12.91 -0.10
CA PRO A 108 -14.14 -13.25 -0.08
C PRO A 108 -15.00 -12.34 0.80
N LYS A 109 -14.38 -11.67 1.79
CA LYS A 109 -15.08 -10.74 2.68
C LYS A 109 -15.36 -9.40 1.98
N TRP A 110 -14.54 -9.01 1.01
CA TRP A 110 -14.51 -7.64 0.45
C TRP A 110 -14.90 -7.59 -1.03
N LEU A 111 -14.85 -8.71 -1.75
CA LEU A 111 -15.39 -8.83 -3.09
C LEU A 111 -16.90 -9.11 -3.00
N PRO A 112 -17.78 -8.34 -3.67
CA PRO A 112 -19.17 -8.76 -3.81
C PRO A 112 -19.19 -10.11 -4.55
N ALA A 113 -19.97 -11.06 -4.02
CA ALA A 113 -20.20 -12.37 -4.61
C ALA A 113 -20.84 -12.28 -6.01
#